data_AF-A0A8T8I4H1-F1
#
_entry.id   AF-A0A8T8I4H1-F1
#
_cell.length_a   1.000
_cell.length_b   1.000
_cell.length_c   1.000
_cell.angle_alpha   90.00
_cell.angle_beta   90.00
_cell.angle_gamma   90.00
#
_symmetry.space_group_name_H-M   'P 1'
#
loop_
_entity.id
_entity.type
_entity.pdbx_description
1 polymer ?
#
loop_
_entity_poly.entity_id
_entity_poly.type
_entity_poly.pdbx_seq_one_letter_code
_entity_poly.pdbx_strand_id
1 'polypeptide(L)' 'MALLEVRDLTVVFERKGEQPFTAVDHVSFDVEPGQTVGLVGESGCGKSVTSLAIMGLLPLARRARDRVGG' A
#
# COMPACT_ATOMS: atom_id res chain seq x y z
N MET A 1 -9.32 6.42 17.97
CA MET A 1 -9.69 6.22 16.56
C MET A 1 -8.42 6.50 15.79
N ALA A 2 -8.02 5.54 14.95
CA ALA A 2 -6.81 5.68 14.17
C ALA A 2 -6.92 6.90 13.24
N LEU A 3 -5.81 7.61 13.06
CA LEU A 3 -5.70 8.71 12.10
C LEU A 3 -5.60 8.18 10.66
N LEU A 4 -4.95 7.03 10.49
CA LEU A 4 -4.84 6.31 9.23
C LEU A 4 -5.12 4.83 9.49
N GLU A 5 -6.02 4.25 8.71
CA GLU A 5 -6.22 2.81 8.64
C GLU A 5 -5.86 2.32 7.23
N VAL A 6 -4.97 1.33 7.16
CA VAL A 6 -4.65 0.60 5.94
C VAL A 6 -5.16 -0.82 6.12
N ARG A 7 -6.06 -1.26 5.24
CA ARG A 7 -6.71 -2.58 5.31
C ARG A 7 -6.56 -3.31 3.98
N ASP A 8 -6.04 -4.53 4.05
CA ASP A 8 -5.89 -5.46 2.92
C ASP A 8 -5.27 -4.83 1.67
N LEU A 9 -4.30 -3.92 1.86
CA LEU A 9 -3.65 -3.21 0.78
C LEU A 9 -2.90 -4.20 -0.10
N THR A 10 -3.34 -4.30 -1.35
CA THR A 10 -2.70 -5.11 -2.38
C THR A 10 -2.40 -4.21 -3.58
N VAL A 11 -1.18 -4.29 -4.11
CA VAL A 11 -0.79 -3.54 -5.30
C VAL A 11 -0.26 -4.54 -6.33
N VAL A 12 -0.99 -4.65 -7.44
CA VAL A 12 -0.61 -5.47 -8.58
C VAL A 12 -0.26 -4.56 -9.74
N PHE A 13 0.95 -4.73 -10.28
CA PHE A 13 1.37 -4.09 -11.52
C PHE A 13 1.09 -5.03 -12.69
N GLU A 14 0.36 -4.51 -13.67
CA GLU A 14 0.11 -5.18 -14.95
C GLU A 14 0.90 -4.46 -16.04
N ARG A 15 1.73 -5.20 -16.77
CA ARG A 15 2.47 -4.70 -17.93
C ARG A 15 2.08 -5.53 -19.14
N LYS A 16 1.87 -4.86 -20.28
CA LYS A 16 1.46 -5.53 -21.52
C LYS A 16 2.51 -6.57 -21.93
N GLY A 17 2.11 -7.83 -22.00
CA GLY A 17 2.98 -8.94 -22.41
C GLY A 17 3.78 -9.59 -21.28
N GLU A 18 3.63 -9.13 -20.03
CA GLU A 18 4.25 -9.73 -18.85
C GLU A 18 3.18 -10.34 -17.94
N GLN A 19 3.58 -11.31 -17.11
CA GLN A 19 2.70 -11.79 -16.05
C GLN A 19 2.49 -10.69 -15.00
N PRO A 20 1.28 -10.58 -14.41
CA PRO A 20 1.03 -9.65 -13.32
C PRO A 20 2.00 -9.85 -12.16
N PHE A 21 2.46 -8.75 -11.57
CA PHE A 21 3.40 -8.76 -10.45
C PHE A 21 2.75 -8.11 -9.22
N THR A 22 2.60 -8.88 -8.14
CA THR A 22 2.14 -8.38 -6.85
C THR A 22 3.32 -7.74 -6.10
N ALA A 23 3.30 -6.42 -5.97
CA ALA A 23 4.34 -5.64 -5.29
C ALA A 23 4.05 -5.40 -3.81
N VAL A 24 2.78 -5.45 -3.41
CA VAL A 24 2.31 -5.38 -2.02
C VAL A 24 1.19 -6.38 -1.89
N ASP A 25 1.22 -7.20 -0.84
CA ASP A 25 0.33 -8.34 -0.67
C ASP A 25 -0.34 -8.29 0.72
N HIS A 26 -1.64 -7.97 0.75
CA HIS A 26 -2.50 -7.96 1.94
C HIS A 26 -1.92 -7.24 3.18
N VAL A 27 -1.35 -6.04 3.00
CA VAL A 27 -0.80 -5.26 4.10
C VAL A 27 -1.92 -4.56 4.88
N SER A 28 -1.91 -4.73 6.20
CA SER A 28 -2.87 -4.10 7.12
C SER A 28 -2.17 -3.51 8.35
N PHE A 29 -2.41 -2.23 8.66
CA PHE A 29 -1.92 -1.57 9.86
C PHE A 29 -2.67 -0.25 10.13
N ASP A 30 -2.55 0.23 11.36
CA ASP A 30 -3.13 1.48 11.82
C ASP A 30 -2.05 2.46 12.28
N VAL A 31 -2.33 3.76 12.16
CA VAL A 31 -1.52 4.83 12.71
C VAL A 31 -2.41 5.70 13.60
N GLU A 32 -2.11 5.73 14.89
CA GLU A 32 -2.81 6.56 15.86
C GLU A 32 -2.33 8.03 15.81
N PRO A 33 -3.15 9.00 16.26
CA PRO A 33 -2.72 10.38 16.38
C PRO A 33 -1.43 10.53 17.22
N GLY A 34 -0.41 11.19 16.64
CA GLY A 34 0.89 11.39 17.29
C GLY A 34 1.84 10.20 17.22
N GLN A 35 1.45 9.08 16.59
CA GLN A 35 2.33 7.93 16.40
C GLN A 35 3.26 8.12 15.20
N THR A 36 4.53 7.79 15.38
CA THR A 36 5.50 7.67 14.28
C THR A 36 5.65 6.20 13.90
N VAL A 37 5.44 5.86 12.63
CA VAL A 37 5.59 4.51 12.09
C VAL A 37 6.72 4.49 11.05
N GLY A 38 7.61 3.51 11.15
CA GLY A 38 8.69 3.28 10.19
C GLY A 38 8.49 1.97 9.43
N LEU A 39 8.54 2.02 8.10
CA LEU A 39 8.46 0.85 7.23
C LEU A 39 9.89 0.42 6.84
N VAL A 40 10.32 -0.77 7.27
CA VAL A 40 11.70 -1.27 7.09
C VAL A 40 11.74 -2.63 6.41
N GLY A 41 12.84 -2.95 5.73
CA GLY A 41 13.02 -4.20 4.98
C GLY A 41 13.98 -4.04 3.80
N GLU A 42 14.31 -5.15 3.14
CA GLU A 42 15.26 -5.22 2.02
C GLU A 42 14.83 -4.42 0.78
N SER A 43 15.77 -4.11 -0.11
CA SER A 43 15.44 -3.48 -1.39
C SER A 43 14.45 -4.37 -2.18
N GLY A 44 13.39 -3.77 -2.72
CA GLY A 44 12.38 -4.49 -3.49
C GLY A 44 11.21 -5.09 -2.71
N CYS A 45 11.18 -5.05 -1.37
CA CYS A 45 10.09 -5.66 -0.58
C CYS A 45 8.76 -4.88 -0.55
N GLY A 46 8.58 -3.84 -1.38
CA GLY A 46 7.31 -3.10 -1.47
C GLY A 46 7.17 -1.87 -0.55
N LYS A 47 8.21 -1.43 0.15
CA LYS A 47 8.14 -0.25 1.06
C LYS A 47 7.65 1.02 0.38
N SER A 48 8.39 1.47 -0.65
CA SER A 48 8.04 2.70 -1.39
C SER A 48 6.70 2.56 -2.09
N VAL A 49 6.36 1.36 -2.57
CA VAL A 49 5.06 1.08 -3.21
C VAL A 49 3.92 1.25 -2.21
N THR A 50 4.09 0.74 -0.99
CA THR A 50 3.13 0.91 0.12
C THR A 50 2.93 2.40 0.44
N SER A 51 4.01 3.15 0.59
CA SER A 51 3.95 4.59 0.85
C SER A 51 3.25 5.36 -0.27
N LEU A 52 3.59 5.08 -1.53
CA LEU A 52 2.95 5.71 -2.70
C LEU A 52 1.47 5.35 -2.82
N ALA A 53 1.08 4.12 -2.48
CA ALA A 53 -0.32 3.69 -2.48
C ALA A 53 -1.15 4.50 -1.49
N ILE A 54 -0.66 4.61 -0.25
CA ILE A 54 -1.30 5.38 0.83
C ILE A 54 -1.41 6.87 0.46
N MET A 55 -0.38 7.43 -0.17
CA MET A 55 -0.39 8.82 -0.65
C MET A 55 -1.26 9.03 -1.91
N GLY A 56 -1.80 7.97 -2.52
CA GLY A 56 -2.57 8.07 -3.76
C GLY A 56 -1.73 8.44 -5.00
N LEU A 57 -0.43 8.15 -4.98
CA LEU A 57 0.53 8.55 -6.03
C LEU A 57 0.93 7.43 -6.99
N LEU A 58 0.27 6.26 -6.92
CA LEU A 58 0.56 5.17 -7.85
C LEU A 58 -0.01 5.48 -9.26
N PRO A 59 0.77 5.25 -10.34
CA PRO A 59 0.27 5.37 -11.71
C PRO A 59 -0.80 4.30 -11.95
N LEU A 60 -1.99 4.67 -12.44
CA LEU A 60 -3.19 3.83 -12.73
C LEU A 60 -3.02 2.35 -12.36
N ALA A 61 -2.84 2.09 -11.07
CA ALA A 61 -2.82 0.75 -10.53
C ALA A 61 -4.28 0.40 -10.30
N ARG A 62 -4.70 -0.82 -10.65
CA ARG A 62 -6.02 -1.31 -10.26
C ARG A 62 -6.07 -1.27 -8.74
N ARG A 63 -6.75 -0.27 -8.18
CA ARG A 63 -6.83 -0.03 -6.74
C ARG A 63 -7.35 -1.30 -6.06
N ALA A 64 -6.60 -1.81 -5.08
CA ALA A 64 -7.20 -2.63 -4.03
C ALA A 64 -8.35 -1.86 -3.39
N ARG A 65 -9.36 -2.60 -2.91
CA ARG A 65 -10.55 -2.03 -2.28
C ARG A 65 -10.14 -1.37 -0.97
N ASP A 66 -9.81 -0.08 -1.04
CA ASP A 66 -9.51 0.72 0.13
C ASP A 66 -10.83 1.10 0.81
N ARG A 67 -11.08 0.59 2.02
CA ARG A 67 -12.11 1.15 2.91
C ARG A 67 -11.40 2.18 3.79
N VAL A 68 -11.24 3.39 3.25
CA VAL A 68 -10.91 4.56 4.06
C VAL A 68 -12.21 4.99 4.74
N GLY A 69 -12.40 4.59 6.00
CA GLY A 69 -13.49 5.07 6.84
C GLY A 69 -13.31 6.55 7.17
N GLY A 70 -14.41 7.31 7.17
CA GLY A 70 -14.46 8.72 7.57
C GLY A 70 -14.74 8.91 9.06
#